data_AF-A0A0D2KA94-F1
#
_entry.id   AF-A0A0D2KA94-F1
#
_cell.length_a   1.000
_cell.length_b   1.000
_cell.length_c   1.000
_cell.angle_alpha   90.00
_cell.angle_beta   90.00
_cell.angle_gamma   90.00
#
_symmetry.space_group_name_H-M   'P 1'
#
loop_
_entity.id
_entity.type
_entity.pdbx_description
1 polymer ?
#
loop_
_entity_poly.entity_id
_entity_poly.type
_entity_poly.pdbx_seq_one_letter_code
_entity_poly.pdbx_strand_id
1 'polypeptide(L)'
;MAIVLLVHTAASFVAGFVTGRLSKRGRHAEHLETGAERNGSKHASRGLSSLRQPGRTVSIVTTAALPWRTGTSVNPLLRAAHLATEKDRQVILVIPWLEEEDQKQIFPAGTIFKTKEEHAEFVLREAKERTQLPCDFRVLFYDGAAGPGG
;
A
#
# COMPACT_ATOMS: atom_id res chain seq x y z
N MET A 1 29.02 43.64 11.50
CA MET A 1 29.35 42.20 11.48
C MET A 1 28.46 41.55 10.45
N ALA A 2 29.04 41.21 9.31
CA ALA A 2 28.41 40.44 8.24
C ALA A 2 28.80 38.98 8.42
N ILE A 3 27.85 38.05 8.32
CA ILE A 3 28.06 36.71 7.74
C ILE A 3 26.76 36.41 6.97
N VAL A 4 26.82 36.63 5.66
CA VAL A 4 25.93 36.04 4.67
C VAL A 4 26.57 34.70 4.32
N LEU A 5 25.95 33.59 4.73
CA LEU A 5 26.37 32.26 4.28
C LEU A 5 25.59 31.90 3.01
N LEU A 6 26.26 32.17 1.90
CA LEU A 6 25.95 31.70 0.57
C LEU A 6 26.43 30.25 0.46
N VAL A 7 25.52 29.29 0.37
CA VAL A 7 25.84 27.94 -0.11
C VAL A 7 25.09 27.73 -1.41
N HIS A 8 25.82 27.89 -2.51
CA HIS A 8 25.47 27.36 -3.82
C HIS A 8 26.21 26.02 -3.97
N THR A 9 25.48 24.96 -4.32
CA THR A 9 26.03 23.92 -5.19
C THR A 9 24.94 23.37 -6.08
N ALA A 10 25.16 23.55 -7.37
CA ALA A 10 24.33 23.11 -8.46
C ALA A 10 24.50 21.60 -8.71
N ALA A 11 23.41 20.93 -9.08
CA ALA A 11 23.46 19.67 -9.80
C ALA A 11 22.23 19.59 -10.72
N SER A 12 22.30 20.33 -11.83
CA SER A 12 21.48 20.05 -13.01
C SER A 12 22.02 18.77 -13.65
N PHE A 13 21.32 17.66 -13.49
CA PHE A 13 21.58 16.46 -14.28
C PHE A 13 20.58 16.42 -15.45
N VAL A 14 21.09 16.74 -16.63
CA VAL A 14 20.40 16.53 -17.91
C VAL A 14 20.70 15.10 -18.36
N ALA A 15 19.68 14.26 -18.41
CA ALA A 15 19.65 13.04 -19.22
C ALA A 15 18.23 13.02 -19.83
N GLY A 16 18.05 13.27 -21.12
CA GLY A 16 18.54 12.44 -22.21
C GLY A 16 17.33 11.70 -22.79
N PHE A 17 16.49 12.43 -23.52
CA PHE A 17 15.27 11.92 -24.16
C PHE A 17 15.66 11.12 -25.41
N VAL A 18 15.67 9.79 -25.33
CA VAL A 18 15.82 8.92 -26.51
C VAL A 18 14.42 8.60 -27.04
N THR A 19 14.01 9.31 -28.09
CA THR A 19 12.84 8.94 -28.91
C THR A 19 13.16 7.73 -29.78
N GLY A 20 12.84 6.53 -29.28
CA GLY A 20 12.79 5.32 -30.11
C GLY A 20 11.47 5.25 -30.87
N ARG A 21 11.49 5.58 -32.17
CA ARG A 21 10.36 5.46 -33.09
C ARG A 21 10.25 4.01 -33.57
N LEU A 22 9.40 3.20 -32.94
CA LEU A 22 9.07 1.85 -33.40
C LEU A 22 7.98 1.92 -34.49
N SER A 23 8.32 1.55 -35.72
CA SER A 23 7.36 1.29 -36.80
C SER A 23 7.94 0.44 -37.92
N LYS A 24 7.59 -0.86 -37.96
CA LYS A 24 6.82 -1.53 -39.02
C LYS A 24 6.90 -3.07 -38.92
N ARG A 25 5.70 -3.67 -38.90
CA ARG A 25 5.21 -4.84 -39.69
C ARG A 25 6.25 -5.91 -40.03
N GLY A 26 6.13 -7.16 -39.62
CA GLY A 26 4.94 -8.02 -39.58
C GLY A 26 5.25 -9.22 -40.47
N ARG A 27 5.35 -10.43 -39.88
CA ARG A 27 5.35 -11.69 -40.62
C ARG A 27 4.65 -12.77 -39.79
N HIS A 28 3.72 -13.42 -40.48
CA HIS A 28 2.84 -14.51 -40.10
C HIS A 28 3.57 -15.66 -39.41
N ALA A 29 2.93 -16.18 -38.36
CA ALA A 29 2.94 -17.60 -38.05
C ALA A 29 1.57 -17.93 -37.44
N GLU A 30 0.66 -18.44 -38.28
CA GLU A 30 -0.55 -19.11 -37.86
C GLU A 30 -0.13 -20.37 -37.08
N HIS A 31 -0.49 -20.43 -35.81
CA HIS A 31 -0.44 -21.66 -35.01
C HIS A 31 -1.88 -22.00 -34.65
N LEU A 32 -2.35 -23.12 -35.17
CA LEU A 32 -3.69 -23.67 -34.95
C LEU A 32 -3.95 -23.86 -33.45
N GLU A 33 -4.87 -23.09 -32.88
CA GLU A 33 -5.52 -23.46 -31.62
C GLU A 33 -6.76 -24.30 -31.94
N THR A 34 -6.61 -25.61 -31.77
CA THR A 34 -7.71 -26.56 -31.77
C THR A 34 -8.58 -26.28 -30.54
N GLY A 35 -9.85 -25.95 -30.80
CA GLY A 35 -10.84 -25.62 -29.80
C GLY A 35 -11.05 -26.74 -28.77
N ALA A 36 -10.80 -26.41 -27.51
CA ALA A 36 -11.38 -27.11 -26.37
C ALA A 36 -12.44 -26.20 -25.76
N GLU A 37 -13.67 -26.31 -26.26
CA GLU A 37 -14.85 -25.69 -25.66
C GLU A 37 -15.02 -26.22 -24.23
N ARG A 38 -14.56 -25.45 -23.25
CA ARG A 38 -14.90 -25.70 -21.84
C ARG A 38 -16.34 -25.22 -21.64
N ASN A 39 -17.24 -26.19 -21.58
CA ASN A 39 -18.63 -26.07 -21.15
C ASN A 39 -18.70 -25.28 -19.83
N GLY A 40 -18.87 -23.96 -19.95
CA GLY A 40 -19.04 -23.05 -18.82
C GLY A 40 -20.39 -23.32 -18.19
N SER A 41 -20.38 -23.99 -17.04
CA SER A 41 -21.55 -24.15 -16.19
C SER A 41 -22.24 -22.79 -16.02
N LYS A 42 -23.51 -22.71 -16.44
CA LYS A 42 -24.41 -21.56 -16.28
C LYS A 42 -24.74 -21.34 -14.80
N HIS A 43 -23.77 -21.03 -13.96
CA HIS A 43 -24.04 -20.25 -12.76
C HIS A 43 -24.21 -18.81 -13.22
N ALA A 44 -25.47 -18.46 -13.55
CA ALA A 44 -25.89 -17.09 -13.76
C ALA A 44 -25.29 -16.22 -12.64
N SER A 45 -24.43 -15.29 -13.03
CA SER A 45 -23.82 -14.32 -12.14
C SER A 45 -24.95 -13.54 -11.47
N ARG A 46 -25.29 -13.91 -10.22
CA ARG A 46 -26.03 -13.01 -9.33
C ARG A 46 -25.29 -11.67 -9.40
N GLY A 47 -25.98 -10.62 -9.89
CA GLY A 47 -25.38 -9.38 -10.37
C GLY A 47 -24.08 -9.00 -9.69
N LEU A 48 -22.96 -9.29 -10.36
CA LEU A 48 -21.63 -8.97 -9.84
C LEU A 48 -21.47 -7.46 -9.85
N SER A 49 -21.61 -6.83 -8.68
CA SER A 49 -21.39 -5.40 -8.54
C SER A 49 -19.89 -5.09 -8.61
N SER A 50 -19.49 -4.16 -9.46
CA SER A 50 -18.08 -3.81 -9.66
C SER A 50 -17.47 -3.16 -8.41
N LEU A 51 -16.25 -3.55 -8.04
CA LEU A 51 -15.47 -2.93 -6.95
C LEU A 51 -15.07 -1.47 -7.26
N ARG A 52 -15.20 -1.07 -8.53
CA ARG A 52 -14.96 0.31 -9.00
C ARG A 52 -16.17 1.22 -8.77
N GLN A 53 -17.31 0.68 -8.33
CA GLN A 53 -18.48 1.51 -8.03
C GLN A 53 -18.13 2.52 -6.93
N PRO A 54 -18.52 3.80 -7.09
CA PRO A 54 -18.31 4.82 -6.06
C PRO A 54 -19.11 4.51 -4.79
N GLY A 55 -18.70 5.07 -3.67
CA GLY A 55 -19.36 4.88 -2.37
C GLY A 55 -19.08 3.52 -1.71
N ARG A 56 -18.15 2.71 -2.25
CA ARG A 56 -17.73 1.45 -1.64
C ARG A 56 -16.65 1.67 -0.60
N THR A 57 -16.81 1.02 0.56
CA THR A 57 -15.76 0.93 1.57
C THR A 57 -14.82 -0.23 1.24
N VAL A 58 -13.51 0.04 1.26
CA VAL A 58 -12.46 -0.96 1.13
C VAL A 58 -11.74 -1.11 2.45
N SER A 59 -11.80 -2.31 3.03
CA SER A 59 -11.03 -2.66 4.23
C SER A 59 -9.84 -3.53 3.85
N ILE A 60 -8.65 -3.12 4.27
CA ILE A 60 -7.40 -3.85 4.10
C ILE A 60 -7.02 -4.40 5.47
N VAL A 61 -7.17 -5.70 5.66
CA VAL A 61 -6.81 -6.37 6.92
C VAL A 61 -5.43 -7.00 6.74
N THR A 62 -4.55 -6.79 7.71
CA THR A 62 -3.18 -7.36 7.68
C THR A 62 -2.82 -7.94 9.03
N THR A 63 -2.03 -9.01 9.01
CA THR A 63 -1.46 -9.65 10.22
C THR A 63 -0.12 -9.06 10.63
N ALA A 64 0.47 -8.19 9.81
CA ALA A 64 1.68 -7.44 10.12
C ALA A 64 1.44 -5.95 9.88
N ALA A 65 1.89 -5.12 10.81
CA ALA A 65 1.78 -3.67 10.71
C ALA A 65 3.11 -3.00 11.06
N LEU A 66 3.20 -1.71 10.70
CA LEU A 66 4.27 -0.89 11.23
C LEU A 66 4.22 -0.93 12.77
N PRO A 67 5.37 -0.89 13.47
CA PRO A 67 6.69 -0.44 13.04
C PRO A 67 7.66 -1.54 12.59
N TRP A 68 7.27 -2.81 12.50
CA TRP A 68 8.16 -3.93 12.11
C TRP A 68 8.75 -3.79 10.69
N ARG A 69 8.23 -2.86 9.87
CA ARG A 69 8.81 -2.34 8.60
C ARG A 69 9.20 -3.40 7.56
N THR A 70 8.62 -4.60 7.62
CA THR A 70 8.74 -5.63 6.57
C THR A 70 7.80 -5.39 5.38
N GLY A 71 8.08 -6.02 4.23
CA GLY A 71 7.21 -5.95 3.06
C GLY A 71 5.75 -6.33 3.35
N THR A 72 5.50 -7.25 4.30
CA THR A 72 4.15 -7.65 4.73
C THR A 72 3.41 -6.57 5.52
N SER A 73 4.12 -5.69 6.24
CA SER A 73 3.53 -4.54 6.93
C SER A 73 3.44 -3.29 6.05
N VAL A 74 4.44 -3.08 5.19
CA VAL A 74 4.54 -1.90 4.33
C VAL A 74 3.58 -1.98 3.14
N ASN A 75 3.38 -3.14 2.53
CA ASN A 75 2.48 -3.25 1.36
C ASN A 75 1.04 -2.85 1.69
N PRO A 76 0.38 -3.38 2.74
CA PRO A 76 -0.96 -2.93 3.14
C PRO A 76 -1.06 -1.42 3.37
N LEU A 77 -0.03 -0.83 4.00
CA LEU A 77 0.04 0.61 4.23
C LEU A 77 0.05 1.41 2.93
N LEU A 78 0.94 1.07 1.99
CA LEU A 78 1.05 1.77 0.71
C LEU A 78 -0.22 1.59 -0.13
N ARG A 79 -0.83 0.40 -0.05
CA ARG A 79 -2.08 0.09 -0.75
C ARG A 79 -3.25 0.91 -0.20
N ALA A 80 -3.33 1.06 1.13
CA ALA A 80 -4.30 1.93 1.78
C ALA A 80 -4.10 3.40 1.37
N ALA A 81 -2.87 3.89 1.43
CA ALA A 81 -2.52 5.25 1.05
C ALA A 81 -2.87 5.57 -0.41
N HIS A 82 -2.59 4.64 -1.32
CA HIS A 82 -2.91 4.83 -2.74
C HIS A 82 -4.43 4.80 -3.00
N LEU A 83 -5.16 3.83 -2.44
CA LEU A 83 -6.60 3.72 -2.63
C LEU A 83 -7.37 4.91 -2.03
N ALA A 84 -6.83 5.52 -0.98
CA ALA A 84 -7.38 6.72 -0.35
C ALA A 84 -7.27 7.98 -1.21
N THR A 85 -6.58 7.94 -2.36
CA THR A 85 -6.55 9.07 -3.31
C THR A 85 -7.84 9.23 -4.11
N GLU A 86 -8.67 8.17 -4.17
CA GLU A 86 -9.98 8.20 -4.80
C GLU A 86 -11.01 8.83 -3.84
N LYS A 87 -11.52 10.03 -4.17
CA LYS A 87 -12.44 10.79 -3.29
C LYS A 87 -13.72 10.05 -2.90
N ASP A 88 -14.23 9.19 -3.77
CA ASP A 88 -15.49 8.47 -3.56
C ASP A 88 -15.29 7.09 -2.91
N ARG A 89 -14.06 6.79 -2.43
CA ARG A 89 -13.72 5.51 -1.82
C ARG A 89 -13.31 5.70 -0.37
N GLN A 90 -14.08 5.11 0.53
CA GLN A 90 -13.68 5.03 1.93
C GLN A 90 -12.68 3.89 2.13
N VAL A 91 -11.50 4.19 2.66
CA VAL A 91 -10.46 3.19 2.92
C VAL A 91 -10.23 3.02 4.41
N ILE A 92 -10.12 1.77 4.84
CA ILE A 92 -9.83 1.39 6.23
C ILE A 92 -8.65 0.41 6.21
N LEU A 93 -7.59 0.74 6.92
CA LEU A 93 -6.49 -0.17 7.22
C LEU A 93 -6.74 -0.79 8.60
N VAL A 94 -6.83 -2.11 8.66
CA VAL A 94 -7.10 -2.86 9.89
C VAL A 94 -5.85 -3.63 10.28
N ILE A 95 -5.27 -3.31 11.44
CA ILE A 95 -3.98 -3.82 11.92
C ILE A 95 -4.10 -4.48 13.29
N PRO A 96 -3.18 -5.39 13.68
CA PRO A 96 -3.19 -5.95 15.02
C PRO A 96 -2.83 -4.87 16.05
N TRP A 97 -3.55 -4.84 17.16
CA TRP A 97 -3.08 -4.25 18.41
C TRP A 97 -2.31 -5.30 19.20
N LEU A 98 -1.17 -4.93 19.77
CA LEU A 98 -0.34 -5.80 20.60
C LEU A 98 -0.24 -5.21 21.99
N GLU A 99 -0.25 -6.07 23.00
CA GLU A 99 0.02 -5.67 24.38
C GLU A 99 1.47 -5.21 24.54
N GLU A 100 1.74 -4.40 25.55
CA GLU A 100 3.05 -3.75 25.71
C GLU A 100 4.23 -4.75 25.76
N GLU A 101 4.04 -5.92 26.36
CA GLU A 101 5.06 -6.99 26.41
C GLU A 101 5.41 -7.50 25.00
N ASP A 102 4.39 -7.79 24.20
CA ASP A 102 4.54 -8.21 22.80
C ASP A 102 5.18 -7.10 21.96
N GLN A 103 4.78 -5.84 22.19
CA GLN A 103 5.41 -4.70 21.50
C GLN A 103 6.91 -4.61 21.79
N LYS A 104 7.34 -4.83 23.04
CA LYS A 104 8.77 -4.82 23.41
C LYS A 104 9.56 -5.94 22.76
N GLN A 105 8.96 -7.12 22.66
CA GLN A 105 9.59 -8.27 22.03
C GLN A 105 9.68 -8.09 20.51
N ILE A 106 8.66 -7.48 19.92
CA ILE A 106 8.48 -7.48 18.48
C ILE A 106 8.98 -6.15 17.88
N PHE A 107 8.48 -5.01 18.31
CA PHE A 107 8.76 -3.75 17.64
C PHE A 107 10.23 -3.32 17.70
N PRO A 108 10.81 -2.88 16.57
CA PRO A 108 12.19 -2.46 16.53
C PRO A 108 12.43 -1.19 17.37
N ALA A 109 13.68 -1.03 17.80
CA ALA A 109 14.19 0.18 18.47
C ALA A 109 13.43 0.59 19.74
N GLY A 110 12.79 -0.36 20.44
CA GLY A 110 12.07 -0.09 21.68
C GLY A 110 10.81 0.76 21.49
N THR A 111 10.25 0.77 20.27
CA THR A 111 8.99 1.47 19.99
C THR A 111 7.87 0.84 20.81
N ILE A 112 7.16 1.65 21.59
CA ILE A 112 5.99 1.24 22.38
C ILE A 112 4.91 2.29 22.16
N PHE A 113 3.71 1.85 21.81
CA PHE A 113 2.50 2.67 21.77
C PHE A 113 1.66 2.35 23.00
N LYS A 114 1.27 3.38 23.73
CA LYS A 114 0.40 3.25 24.91
C LYS A 114 -1.08 3.20 24.54
N THR A 115 -1.43 3.71 23.36
CA THR A 115 -2.81 3.77 22.87
C THR A 115 -2.91 3.39 21.40
N LYS A 116 -4.09 2.91 20.99
CA LYS A 116 -4.40 2.60 19.59
C LYS A 116 -4.33 3.87 18.73
N GLU A 117 -4.71 5.01 19.29
CA GLU A 117 -4.66 6.33 18.67
C GLU A 117 -3.23 6.75 18.34
N GLU A 118 -2.30 6.62 19.29
CA GLU A 118 -0.87 6.92 19.07
C GLU A 118 -0.28 6.05 17.95
N HIS A 119 -0.63 4.75 17.94
CA HIS A 119 -0.18 3.84 16.89
C HIS A 119 -0.79 4.18 15.52
N ALA A 120 -2.07 4.58 15.48
CA ALA A 120 -2.72 5.05 14.26
C ALA A 120 -2.08 6.33 13.71
N GLU A 121 -1.78 7.30 14.56
CA GLU A 121 -1.08 8.53 14.19
C GLU A 121 0.31 8.23 13.62
N PHE A 122 1.05 7.31 14.26
CA PHE A 122 2.33 6.83 13.77
C PHE A 122 2.19 6.22 12.37
N VAL A 123 1.23 5.32 12.16
CA VAL A 123 0.96 4.67 10.87
C VAL A 123 0.61 5.68 9.78
N LEU A 124 -0.24 6.67 10.07
CA LEU A 124 -0.62 7.71 9.13
C LEU A 124 0.55 8.63 8.77
N ARG A 125 1.36 9.02 9.77
CA ARG A 125 2.57 9.81 9.54
C ARG A 125 3.55 9.06 8.63
N GLU A 126 3.80 7.80 8.93
CA GLU A 126 4.69 6.92 8.18
C GLU A 126 4.21 6.70 6.72
N ALA A 127 2.90 6.65 6.50
CA ALA A 127 2.32 6.61 5.15
C ALA A 127 2.56 7.91 4.38
N LYS A 128 2.30 9.06 5.01
CA LYS A 128 2.51 10.39 4.41
C LYS A 128 3.96 10.62 4.03
N GLU A 129 4.89 10.32 4.95
CA GLU A 129 6.33 10.47 4.71
C GLU A 129 6.81 9.62 3.53
N ARG A 130 6.31 8.39 3.38
CA ARG A 130 6.73 7.47 2.30
C ARG A 130 6.12 7.79 0.95
N THR A 131 4.87 8.23 0.94
CA THR A 131 4.08 8.33 -0.30
C THR A 131 3.92 9.75 -0.80
N GLN A 132 4.09 10.75 0.08
CA GLN A 132 3.79 12.15 -0.20
C GLN A 132 2.32 12.37 -0.63
N LEU A 133 1.43 11.45 -0.23
CA LEU A 133 -0.01 11.52 -0.47
C LEU A 133 -0.76 12.07 0.76
N PRO A 134 -2.01 12.51 0.62
CA PRO A 134 -2.83 12.97 1.75
C PRO A 134 -3.09 11.88 2.80
N CYS A 135 -3.08 10.60 2.40
CA CYS A 135 -3.32 9.43 3.27
C CYS A 135 -4.62 9.54 4.08
N ASP A 136 -5.73 9.89 3.42
CA ASP A 136 -7.06 10.02 4.04
C ASP A 136 -7.74 8.64 4.17
N PHE A 137 -7.21 7.81 5.07
CA PHE A 137 -7.80 6.52 5.42
C PHE A 137 -7.86 6.37 6.94
N ARG A 138 -8.78 5.52 7.40
CA ARG A 138 -8.90 5.20 8.83
C ARG A 138 -8.00 4.03 9.20
N VAL A 139 -7.47 4.05 10.41
CA VAL A 139 -6.79 2.91 11.01
C VAL A 139 -7.69 2.33 12.09
N LEU A 140 -8.02 1.04 11.99
CA LEU A 140 -8.74 0.29 13.01
C LEU A 140 -7.88 -0.87 13.50
N PHE A 141 -8.23 -1.38 14.68
CA PHE A 141 -7.46 -2.43 15.33
C PHE A 141 -8.33 -3.65 15.59
N TYR A 142 -7.76 -4.83 15.36
CA TYR A 142 -8.25 -6.06 15.95
C TYR A 142 -7.24 -6.53 17.01
N ASP A 143 -7.68 -7.35 17.94
CA ASP A 143 -6.80 -7.85 18.98
C ASP A 143 -5.82 -8.85 18.37
N GLY A 144 -4.55 -8.50 18.38
CA GLY A 144 -3.44 -9.35 17.96
C GLY A 144 -2.81 -10.03 19.16
N ALA A 145 -2.19 -11.17 18.93
CA ALA A 145 -1.33 -11.83 19.90
C ALA A 145 -0.01 -12.16 19.22
N ALA A 146 1.11 -11.86 19.86
CA ALA A 146 2.31 -12.63 19.58
C ALA A 146 2.00 -14.07 20.02
N GLY A 147 2.21 -15.06 19.16
CA GLY A 147 2.10 -16.46 19.58
C GLY A 147 2.97 -16.71 20.82
N PRO A 148 2.60 -17.66 21.71
CA PRO A 148 3.35 -17.91 22.93
C PRO A 148 4.83 -18.11 22.60
N GLY A 149 5.69 -17.26 23.16
CA GLY A 149 7.14 -17.40 23.07
C GLY A 149 7.52 -18.76 23.62
N GLY A 150 7.99 -19.65 22.74
CA GLY A 150 8.56 -20.94 23.10
C GLY A 150 9.95 -20.82 23.70
#